data_AF-A0A2D5VY24-F1
#
_entry.id   AF-A0A2D5VY24-F1
#
_cell.length_a   1.000
_cell.length_b   1.000
_cell.length_c   1.000
_cell.angle_alpha   90.00
_cell.angle_beta   90.00
_cell.angle_gamma   90.00
#
_symmetry.space_group_name_H-M   'P 1'
#
loop_
_entity.id
_entity.type
_entity.pdbx_description
1 polymer ?
#
loop_
_entity_poly.entity_id
_entity_poly.type
_entity_poly.pdbx_seq_one_letter_code
_entity_poly.pdbx_strand_id
1 'polypeptide(L)'
;MLRFKRFSVFVAALLLASSAFASTEALSTINELPAIEIPAKAAELVRSAPAEKQLDLSRSILVTVLKERPQMAVQMVATLSKVAPDSAPVLAVIAASIVPQYGDVILRAAAASAPDKAEVIAATSGIFFPDSQ
;
A
#
# COMPACT_ATOMS: atom_id res chain seq x y z
N MET A 1 19.52 -41.39 30.49
CA MET A 1 19.47 -39.94 30.74
C MET A 1 19.66 -39.18 29.44
N LEU A 2 18.89 -38.10 29.23
CA LEU A 2 18.96 -37.03 28.21
C LEU A 2 18.69 -37.43 26.74
N ARG A 3 17.56 -37.09 26.09
CA ARG A 3 16.77 -35.85 25.87
C ARG A 3 16.96 -35.29 24.45
N PHE A 4 15.95 -35.58 23.62
CA PHE A 4 15.28 -34.71 22.63
C PHE A 4 16.06 -33.51 22.06
N LYS A 5 16.38 -33.58 20.75
CA LYS A 5 16.62 -32.41 19.88
C LYS A 5 16.09 -32.68 18.45
N ARG A 6 14.78 -32.60 18.27
CA ARG A 6 14.12 -32.53 16.95
C ARG A 6 12.81 -31.74 17.08
N PHE A 7 12.88 -30.41 17.25
CA PHE A 7 11.66 -29.58 17.37
C PHE A 7 11.74 -28.17 16.74
N SER A 8 12.79 -27.82 15.99
CA SER A 8 12.99 -26.42 15.55
C SER A 8 12.58 -26.06 14.12
N VAL A 9 12.09 -26.99 13.29
CA VAL A 9 11.80 -26.65 11.87
C VAL A 9 10.32 -26.31 11.62
N PHE A 10 9.40 -26.63 12.54
CA PHE A 10 7.95 -26.42 12.33
C PHE A 10 7.43 -25.02 12.74
N VAL A 11 8.20 -24.22 13.47
CA VAL A 11 7.71 -22.92 14.01
C VAL A 11 7.82 -21.79 12.97
N ALA A 12 8.81 -21.84 12.06
CA ALA A 12 8.99 -20.78 11.07
C ALA A 12 7.91 -20.77 9.98
N ALA A 13 7.39 -21.94 9.58
CA ALA A 13 6.34 -22.04 8.57
C ALA A 13 4.97 -21.55 9.08
N LEU A 14 4.70 -21.66 10.38
CA LEU A 14 3.41 -21.26 10.97
C LEU A 14 3.28 -19.73 11.08
N LEU A 15 4.39 -19.01 11.28
CA LEU A 15 4.41 -17.54 11.35
C LEU A 15 4.24 -16.87 9.97
N LEU A 16 4.79 -17.48 8.90
CA LEU A 16 4.64 -16.98 7.52
C LEU A 16 3.21 -17.17 6.97
N ALA A 17 2.52 -18.24 7.36
CA ALA A 17 1.15 -18.48 6.93
C ALA A 17 0.15 -17.52 7.62
N SER A 18 0.40 -17.16 8.88
CA SER A 18 -0.48 -16.28 9.65
C SER A 18 -0.53 -14.85 9.10
N SER A 19 0.60 -14.32 8.60
CA SER A 19 0.65 -12.97 8.01
C SER A 19 -0.04 -12.91 6.64
N ALA A 20 0.08 -13.96 5.82
CA ALA A 20 -0.58 -14.03 4.51
C ALA A 20 -2.12 -14.17 4.63
N PHE A 21 -2.59 -14.98 5.59
CA PHE A 21 -4.02 -15.10 5.90
C PHE A 21 -4.59 -13.80 6.47
N ALA A 22 -3.90 -13.19 7.44
CA ALA A 22 -4.31 -11.91 8.02
C ALA A 22 -4.39 -10.78 6.97
N SER A 23 -3.46 -10.77 6.00
CA SER A 23 -3.47 -9.78 4.92
C SER A 23 -4.67 -9.95 3.99
N THR A 24 -5.06 -11.19 3.69
CA THR A 24 -6.19 -11.48 2.78
C THR A 24 -7.54 -11.19 3.44
N GLU A 25 -7.70 -11.57 4.71
CA GLU A 25 -8.93 -11.31 5.49
C GLU A 25 -9.10 -9.83 5.83
N ALA A 26 -7.99 -9.14 6.13
CA ALA A 26 -8.00 -7.69 6.33
C ALA A 26 -8.29 -6.93 5.03
N LEU A 27 -7.84 -7.43 3.88
CA LEU A 27 -8.19 -6.87 2.57
C LEU A 27 -9.69 -7.01 2.25
N SER A 28 -10.32 -8.14 2.59
CA SER A 28 -11.75 -8.33 2.38
C SER A 28 -12.63 -7.44 3.27
N THR A 29 -12.16 -7.13 4.47
CA THR A 29 -12.92 -6.33 5.46
C THR A 29 -12.60 -4.84 5.40
N ILE A 30 -11.54 -4.42 4.70
CA ILE A 30 -11.10 -3.02 4.69
C ILE A 30 -12.18 -2.08 4.16
N ASN A 31 -13.03 -2.55 3.23
CA ASN A 31 -14.10 -1.73 2.69
C ASN A 31 -15.36 -1.72 3.58
N GLU A 32 -15.46 -2.60 4.58
CA GLU A 32 -16.57 -2.60 5.55
C GLU A 32 -16.34 -1.59 6.67
N LEU A 33 -15.10 -1.11 6.83
CA LEU A 33 -14.75 -0.11 7.83
C LEU A 33 -15.37 1.27 7.51
N PRO A 34 -15.60 2.10 8.54
CA PRO A 34 -15.91 3.51 8.35
C PRO A 34 -14.83 4.19 7.51
N ALA A 35 -15.22 5.06 6.57
CA ALA A 35 -14.29 5.70 5.63
C ALA A 35 -13.11 6.42 6.31
N ILE A 36 -13.31 6.93 7.53
CA ILE A 36 -12.27 7.60 8.32
C ILE A 36 -11.20 6.63 8.86
N GLU A 37 -11.53 5.35 9.04
CA GLU A 37 -10.65 4.33 9.61
C GLU A 37 -9.83 3.59 8.55
N ILE A 38 -10.31 3.54 7.31
CA ILE A 38 -9.69 2.82 6.20
C ILE A 38 -8.21 3.21 6.00
N PRO A 39 -7.83 4.50 5.94
CA PRO A 39 -6.42 4.86 5.72
C PRO A 39 -5.53 4.41 6.89
N ALA A 40 -6.02 4.56 8.13
CA ALA A 40 -5.28 4.14 9.31
C ALA A 40 -5.05 2.63 9.32
N LYS A 41 -6.09 1.85 8.97
CA LYS A 41 -5.97 0.39 8.89
C LYS A 41 -5.05 -0.03 7.75
N ALA A 42 -5.15 0.60 6.59
CA ALA A 42 -4.27 0.35 5.46
C ALA A 42 -2.79 0.57 5.84
N ALA A 43 -2.49 1.68 6.53
CA ALA A 43 -1.16 1.98 7.03
C ALA A 43 -0.64 0.90 8.00
N GLU A 44 -1.49 0.45 8.92
CA GLU A 44 -1.15 -0.60 9.89
C GLU A 44 -0.78 -1.92 9.18
N LEU A 45 -1.60 -2.34 8.22
CA LEU A 45 -1.39 -3.58 7.47
C LEU A 45 -0.07 -3.54 6.68
N VAL A 46 0.19 -2.44 5.96
CA VAL A 46 1.42 -2.29 5.19
C VAL A 46 2.64 -2.21 6.09
N ARG A 47 2.57 -1.45 7.19
CA ARG A 47 3.70 -1.34 8.13
C ARG A 47 4.06 -2.68 8.77
N SER A 48 3.06 -3.52 9.01
CA SER A 48 3.23 -4.84 9.63
C SER A 48 3.71 -5.90 8.63
N ALA A 49 3.69 -5.61 7.33
CA ALA A 49 4.16 -6.51 6.29
C ALA A 49 5.68 -6.42 6.11
N PRO A 50 6.34 -7.54 5.71
CA PRO A 50 7.74 -7.52 5.30
C PRO A 50 7.96 -6.51 4.16
N ALA A 51 9.09 -5.81 4.16
CA ALA A 51 9.41 -4.76 3.18
C ALA A 51 9.19 -5.21 1.72
N GLU A 52 9.60 -6.43 1.40
CA GLU A 52 9.43 -7.08 0.10
C GLU A 52 7.96 -7.24 -0.35
N LYS A 53 7.02 -7.24 0.60
CA LYS A 53 5.57 -7.39 0.37
C LYS A 53 4.81 -6.08 0.50
N GLN A 54 5.45 -5.01 0.95
CA GLN A 54 4.77 -3.73 1.17
C GLN A 54 4.21 -3.14 -0.11
N LEU A 55 4.91 -3.25 -1.23
CA LEU A 55 4.42 -2.77 -2.52
C LEU A 55 3.18 -3.53 -2.99
N ASP A 56 3.25 -4.86 -3.00
CA ASP A 56 2.15 -5.73 -3.44
C ASP A 56 0.90 -5.53 -2.56
N LEU A 57 1.09 -5.43 -1.25
CA LEU A 57 0.01 -5.20 -0.30
C LEU A 57 -0.58 -3.79 -0.45
N SER A 58 0.26 -2.76 -0.53
CA SER A 58 -0.18 -1.37 -0.74
C SER A 58 -0.98 -1.24 -2.03
N ARG A 59 -0.51 -1.88 -3.11
CA ARG A 59 -1.21 -1.92 -4.41
C ARG A 59 -2.57 -2.59 -4.27
N SER A 60 -2.62 -3.74 -3.62
CA SER A 60 -3.87 -4.50 -3.45
C SER A 60 -4.90 -3.71 -2.64
N ILE A 61 -4.47 -3.10 -1.52
CA ILE A 61 -5.31 -2.23 -0.70
C ILE A 61 -5.82 -1.05 -1.52
N LEU A 62 -4.91 -0.34 -2.21
CA LEU A 62 -5.23 0.85 -2.98
C LEU A 62 -6.27 0.52 -4.07
N VAL A 63 -6.05 -0.53 -4.87
CA VAL A 63 -6.98 -0.93 -5.93
C VAL A 63 -8.35 -1.30 -5.34
N THR A 64 -8.38 -2.07 -4.26
CA THR A 64 -9.62 -2.50 -3.60
C THR A 64 -10.42 -1.32 -3.06
N VAL A 65 -9.75 -0.36 -2.42
CA VAL A 65 -10.43 0.83 -1.86
C VAL A 65 -10.91 1.76 -2.97
N LEU A 66 -10.08 2.03 -4.00
CA LEU A 66 -10.44 3.02 -5.02
C LEU A 66 -11.50 2.55 -6.02
N LYS A 67 -11.71 1.23 -6.16
CA LYS A 67 -12.84 0.68 -6.91
C LYS A 67 -14.18 1.03 -6.29
N GLU A 68 -14.26 1.00 -4.96
CA GLU A 68 -15.50 1.29 -4.22
C GLU A 68 -15.61 2.77 -3.84
N ARG A 69 -14.48 3.43 -3.58
CA ARG A 69 -14.39 4.77 -2.99
C ARG A 69 -13.34 5.63 -3.69
N PRO A 70 -13.56 6.02 -4.96
CA PRO A 70 -12.60 6.81 -5.74
C PRO A 70 -12.26 8.17 -5.10
N GLN A 71 -13.17 8.77 -4.34
CA GLN A 71 -12.96 10.00 -3.58
C GLN A 71 -11.84 9.89 -2.53
N MET A 72 -11.43 8.68 -2.15
CA MET A 72 -10.35 8.46 -1.18
C MET A 72 -8.96 8.43 -1.79
N ALA A 73 -8.82 8.57 -3.12
CA ALA A 73 -7.55 8.40 -3.84
C ALA A 73 -6.39 9.20 -3.24
N VAL A 74 -6.60 10.49 -3.00
CA VAL A 74 -5.57 11.39 -2.45
C VAL A 74 -5.14 10.94 -1.06
N GLN A 75 -6.10 10.67 -0.17
CA GLN A 75 -5.81 10.28 1.21
C GLN A 75 -5.11 8.91 1.29
N MET A 76 -5.55 7.94 0.48
CA MET A 76 -4.98 6.61 0.43
C MET A 76 -3.54 6.65 -0.06
N VAL A 77 -3.28 7.38 -1.15
CA VAL A 77 -1.92 7.51 -1.69
C VAL A 77 -1.00 8.23 -0.72
N ALA A 78 -1.44 9.32 -0.09
CA ALA A 78 -0.64 10.02 0.92
C ALA A 78 -0.27 9.07 2.08
N THR A 79 -1.27 8.34 2.59
CA THR A 79 -1.10 7.44 3.73
C THR A 79 -0.15 6.28 3.40
N LEU A 80 -0.35 5.63 2.27
CA LEU A 80 0.47 4.49 1.85
C LEU A 80 1.90 4.93 1.49
N SER A 81 2.06 6.07 0.81
CA SER A 81 3.37 6.63 0.45
C SER A 81 4.18 7.00 1.69
N LYS A 82 3.51 7.46 2.76
CA LYS A 82 4.19 7.76 4.02
C LYS A 82 4.69 6.51 4.74
N VAL A 83 3.99 5.38 4.60
CA VAL A 83 4.35 4.11 5.25
C VAL A 83 5.39 3.33 4.44
N ALA A 84 5.25 3.34 3.12
CA ALA A 84 6.15 2.67 2.18
C ALA A 84 6.61 3.67 1.10
N PRO A 85 7.59 4.55 1.41
CA PRO A 85 8.06 5.58 0.48
C PRO A 85 8.56 5.02 -0.86
N ASP A 86 9.23 3.87 -0.85
CA ASP A 86 9.70 3.20 -2.06
C ASP A 86 8.57 2.76 -3.00
N SER A 87 7.35 2.60 -2.48
CA SER A 87 6.17 2.26 -3.28
C SER A 87 5.48 3.50 -3.87
N ALA A 88 5.79 4.71 -3.38
CA ALA A 88 5.05 5.93 -3.71
C ALA A 88 4.94 6.23 -5.22
N PRO A 89 6.02 6.12 -6.04
CA PRO A 89 5.91 6.37 -7.49
C PRO A 89 4.91 5.45 -8.18
N VAL A 90 4.95 4.16 -7.86
CA VAL A 90 4.06 3.16 -8.46
C VAL A 90 2.62 3.37 -8.00
N LEU A 91 2.41 3.61 -6.70
CA LEU A 91 1.07 3.82 -6.14
C LEU A 91 0.41 5.07 -6.70
N ALA A 92 1.18 6.15 -6.91
CA ALA A 92 0.66 7.39 -7.47
C ALA A 92 0.15 7.19 -8.90
N VAL A 93 0.91 6.50 -9.75
CA VAL A 93 0.49 6.17 -11.13
C VAL A 93 -0.74 5.29 -11.15
N ILE A 94 -0.78 4.26 -10.30
CA ILE A 94 -1.93 3.35 -10.22
C ILE A 94 -3.18 4.12 -9.82
N ALA A 95 -3.11 4.94 -8.77
CA ALA A 95 -4.25 5.73 -8.32
C ALA A 95 -4.69 6.76 -9.35
N ALA A 96 -3.75 7.46 -10.00
CA ALA A 96 -4.05 8.41 -11.06
C ALA A 96 -4.66 7.72 -12.29
N SER A 97 -4.30 6.47 -12.57
CA SER A 97 -4.92 5.67 -13.64
C SER A 97 -6.34 5.22 -13.28
N ILE A 98 -6.62 4.92 -12.02
CA ILE A 98 -7.95 4.49 -11.56
C ILE A 98 -8.90 5.70 -11.43
N VAL A 99 -8.37 6.84 -10.97
CA VAL A 99 -9.16 8.05 -10.71
C VAL A 99 -8.51 9.28 -11.40
N PRO A 100 -8.55 9.36 -12.74
CA PRO A 100 -7.82 10.37 -13.51
C PRO A 100 -8.19 11.81 -13.16
N GLN A 101 -9.45 12.05 -12.77
CA GLN A 101 -9.95 13.36 -12.33
C GLN A 101 -9.18 13.94 -11.11
N TYR A 102 -8.47 13.12 -10.34
CA TYR A 102 -7.64 13.55 -9.22
C TYR A 102 -6.13 13.38 -9.47
N GLY A 103 -5.70 13.09 -10.70
CA GLY A 103 -4.32 12.73 -11.05
C GLY A 103 -3.27 13.68 -10.47
N ASP A 104 -3.36 14.98 -10.78
CA ASP A 104 -2.38 15.98 -10.30
C ASP A 104 -2.36 16.11 -8.78
N VAL A 105 -3.51 15.95 -8.13
CA VAL A 105 -3.63 16.04 -6.67
C VAL A 105 -3.05 14.79 -6.01
N ILE A 106 -3.27 13.62 -6.62
CA ILE A 106 -2.69 12.34 -6.21
C ILE A 106 -1.16 12.39 -6.29
N LEU A 107 -0.61 12.85 -7.41
CA LEU A 107 0.83 12.95 -7.64
C LEU A 107 1.49 13.90 -6.62
N ARG A 108 0.89 15.07 -6.39
CA ARG A 108 1.35 16.02 -5.37
C ARG A 108 1.28 15.45 -3.95
N ALA A 109 0.20 14.73 -3.62
CA ALA A 109 0.06 14.10 -2.31
C ALA A 109 1.09 13.00 -2.09
N ALA A 110 1.40 12.21 -3.12
CA ALA A 110 2.47 11.21 -3.08
C ALA A 110 3.83 11.87 -2.85
N ALA A 111 4.17 12.91 -3.61
CA ALA A 111 5.43 13.63 -3.48
C ALA A 111 5.58 14.31 -2.11
N ALA A 112 4.51 14.89 -1.56
CA ALA A 112 4.51 15.47 -0.23
C ALA A 112 4.68 14.42 0.88
N SER A 113 4.21 13.20 0.64
CA SER A 113 4.25 12.09 1.62
C SER A 113 5.53 11.27 1.54
N ALA A 114 6.22 11.29 0.39
CA ALA A 114 7.52 10.69 0.15
C ALA A 114 8.47 11.69 -0.54
N PRO A 115 8.99 12.70 0.19
CA PRO A 115 9.83 13.76 -0.38
C PRO A 115 11.05 13.23 -1.12
N ASP A 116 11.69 12.17 -0.59
CA ASP A 116 12.87 11.52 -1.18
C ASP A 116 12.58 10.87 -2.54
N LYS A 117 11.31 10.72 -2.91
CA LYS A 117 10.85 10.16 -4.20
C LYS A 117 10.16 11.20 -5.07
N ALA A 118 10.09 12.46 -4.68
CA ALA A 118 9.35 13.50 -5.40
C ALA A 118 9.82 13.64 -6.85
N GLU A 119 11.13 13.64 -7.10
CA GLU A 119 11.70 13.69 -8.45
C GLU A 119 11.32 12.45 -9.28
N VAL A 120 11.35 11.26 -8.67
CA VAL A 120 10.95 10.00 -9.34
C VAL A 120 9.46 10.01 -9.67
N ILE A 121 8.63 10.53 -8.77
CA ILE A 121 7.18 10.68 -8.99
C ILE A 121 6.92 11.63 -10.16
N ALA A 122 7.58 12.79 -10.20
CA ALA A 122 7.44 13.77 -11.28
C ALA A 122 7.95 13.24 -12.64
N ALA A 123 9.09 12.54 -12.64
CA ALA A 123 9.60 11.90 -13.85
C ALA A 123 8.63 10.82 -14.36
N THR A 124 8.06 10.03 -13.44
CA THR A 124 7.10 8.98 -13.81
C THR A 124 5.78 9.57 -14.31
N SER A 125 5.27 10.64 -13.71
CA SER A 125 4.05 11.30 -14.19
C SER A 125 4.18 11.83 -15.60
N GLY A 126 5.33 12.43 -15.96
CA GLY A 126 5.57 12.90 -17.32
C GLY A 126 5.55 11.80 -18.39
N ILE A 127 5.80 10.54 -18.01
CA ILE A 127 5.74 9.38 -18.90
C ILE A 127 4.30 8.89 -19.09
N PHE A 128 3.52 8.83 -18.00
CA PHE A 128 2.18 8.24 -18.01
C PHE A 128 1.05 9.27 -18.24
N PHE A 129 1.32 10.54 -18.01
CA PHE A 129 0.36 11.65 -18.10
C PHE A 129 1.06 12.88 -18.73
N PRO A 130 1.35 12.85 -20.03
CA PRO A 130 2.10 13.91 -20.70
C PRO A 130 1.41 15.29 -20.64
N ASP A 131 0.09 15.33 -20.47
CA ASP A 131 -0.71 16.57 -20.41
C ASP A 131 -0.80 17.18 -18.99
N SER A 132 -0.15 16.57 -17.98
CA SER A 132 -0.20 17.00 -16.56
C SER A 132 0.97 17.89 -16.12
N GLN A 133 1.79 18.35 -17.07
CA GLN A 133 3.00 19.17 -16.85
C GLN A 133 2.74 20.65 -17.10
#